data_AF-A0A922SCF2-F1
#
_entry.id   AF-A0A922SCF2-F1
#
_cell.length_a   1.000
_cell.length_b   1.000
_cell.length_c   1.000
_cell.angle_alpha   90.00
_cell.angle_beta   90.00
_cell.angle_gamma   90.00
#
_symmetry.space_group_name_H-M   'P 1'
#
loop_
_entity.id
_entity.type
_entity.pdbx_description
1 polymer ?
#
loop_
_entity_poly.entity_id
_entity_poly.type
_entity_poly.pdbx_seq_one_letter_code
_entity_poly.pdbx_strand_id
1 'polypeptide(L)' 'MSKKEKEKLYDQQINREVLIAAIKDRPVLWNKFLEIYKDKTAKTAAWREICIILKEDFEEMDQKDRQLFGKFLLRKF' A
#
# COMPACT_ATOMS: atom_id res chain seq x y z
N MET A 1 2.38 20.12 7.86
CA MET A 1 2.04 19.71 6.47
C MET A 1 0.58 19.29 6.41
N SER A 2 -0.17 19.88 5.50
CA SER A 2 -1.52 19.47 5.12
C SER A 2 -1.54 18.07 4.48
N LYS A 3 -2.73 17.45 4.43
CA LYS A 3 -2.93 16.15 3.77
C LYS A 3 -2.46 16.16 2.30
N LYS A 4 -2.76 17.23 1.55
CA LYS A 4 -2.39 17.34 0.13
C LYS A 4 -0.87 17.39 -0.08
N GLU A 5 -0.16 18.09 0.82
CA GLU A 5 1.30 18.16 0.77
C GLU A 5 1.93 16.78 1.04
N LYS A 6 1.40 16.03 2.01
CA LYS A 6 1.85 14.65 2.28
C LYS A 6 1.58 13.71 1.11
N GLU A 7 0.38 13.75 0.51
CA GLU A 7 0.08 12.92 -0.67
C GLU A 7 0.99 13.26 -1.87
N LYS A 8 1.30 14.54 -2.08
CA LYS A 8 2.24 14.96 -3.13
C LYS A 8 3.66 14.45 -2.85
N LEU A 9 4.11 14.52 -1.60
CA LEU A 9 5.41 13.99 -1.19
C LEU A 9 5.51 12.48 -1.44
N TYR A 10 4.48 11.72 -1.05
CA TYR A 10 4.44 10.27 -1.29
C TYR A 10 4.46 9.91 -2.78
N ASP A 11 3.72 10.63 -3.62
CA ASP A 11 3.72 10.39 -5.07
C ASP A 11 5.08 10.63 -5.73
N GLN A 12 5.88 11.55 -5.17
CA GLN A 12 7.24 11.82 -5.65
C GLN A 12 8.26 10.79 -5.17
N GLN A 13 8.01 10.12 -4.05
CA GLN A 13 8.94 9.17 -3.42
C GLN A 13 8.66 7.70 -3.80
N ILE A 14 7.43 7.37 -4.17
CA ILE A 14 7.06 6.00 -4.49
C ILE A 14 7.59 5.58 -5.85
N ASN A 15 8.29 4.45 -5.87
CA ASN A 15 8.60 3.74 -7.10
C ASN A 15 7.35 2.97 -7.58
N ARG A 16 6.76 3.41 -8.70
CA ARG A 16 5.55 2.81 -9.27
C ARG A 16 5.77 1.41 -9.83
N GLU A 17 6.96 1.11 -10.35
CA GLU A 17 7.28 -0.21 -10.87
C GLU A 17 7.33 -1.23 -9.74
N VAL A 18 7.92 -0.85 -8.60
CA VAL A 18 7.94 -1.66 -7.38
C VAL A 18 6.51 -1.89 -6.85
N LEU A 19 5.66 -0.85 -6.84
CA LEU A 19 4.25 -0.99 -6.43
C LEU A 19 3.51 -2.01 -7.31
N ILE A 20 3.64 -1.88 -8.64
CA ILE A 20 2.98 -2.79 -9.59
C ILE A 20 3.48 -4.23 -9.42
N ALA A 21 4.80 -4.42 -9.30
CA ALA A 21 5.39 -5.74 -9.09
C ALA A 21 4.89 -6.36 -7.77
N ALA A 22 4.93 -5.60 -6.67
CA ALA A 22 4.52 -6.08 -5.36
C ALA A 22 3.04 -6.45 -5.28
N ILE A 23 2.17 -5.78 -6.05
CA ILE A 23 0.75 -6.15 -6.17
C ILE A 23 0.58 -7.41 -7.02
N LYS A 24 1.27 -7.51 -8.17
CA LYS A 24 1.21 -8.69 -9.03
C LYS A 24 1.62 -9.97 -8.30
N ASP A 25 2.65 -9.88 -7.46
CA ASP A 25 3.14 -11.00 -6.64
C ASP A 25 2.20 -11.42 -5.51
N ARG A 26 1.12 -10.68 -5.26
CA ARG A 26 0.14 -10.95 -4.19
C ARG A 26 -1.26 -11.21 -4.78
N PRO A 27 -1.55 -12.44 -5.22
CA PRO A 27 -2.85 -12.81 -5.81
C PRO A 27 -4.06 -12.50 -4.92
N VAL A 28 -3.89 -12.45 -3.60
CA VAL A 28 -4.91 -12.02 -2.64
C VAL A 28 -5.48 -10.63 -2.94
N LEU A 29 -4.73 -9.77 -3.64
CA LEU A 29 -5.16 -8.40 -3.97
C LEU A 29 -5.94 -8.31 -5.28
N TRP A 30 -5.73 -9.21 -6.25
CA TRP A 30 -6.28 -9.06 -7.60
C TRP A 30 -6.91 -10.32 -8.20
N ASN A 31 -6.54 -11.52 -7.76
CA ASN A 31 -7.00 -12.77 -8.36
C ASN A 31 -8.30 -13.27 -7.72
N LYS A 32 -9.43 -12.82 -8.25
CA LYS A 32 -10.79 -13.17 -7.78
C LYS A 32 -11.16 -14.67 -7.88
N PHE A 33 -10.38 -15.48 -8.59
CA PHE A 33 -10.64 -16.92 -8.75
C PHE A 33 -10.01 -17.75 -7.63
N LEU A 34 -9.17 -17.16 -6.78
CA LEU A 34 -8.61 -17.83 -5.61
C LEU A 34 -9.47 -17.53 -4.39
N GLU A 35 -9.71 -18.53 -3.54
CA GLU A 35 -10.48 -18.34 -2.30
C GLU A 35 -9.86 -17.30 -1.37
N ILE A 36 -8.53 -17.20 -1.36
CA ILE A 36 -7.80 -16.19 -0.57
C ILE A 36 -8.21 -14.75 -0.91
N TYR A 37 -8.72 -14.49 -2.12
CA TYR A 37 -9.21 -13.15 -2.49
C TYR A 37 -10.43 -12.71 -1.68
N LYS A 38 -11.18 -13.63 -1.05
CA LYS A 38 -12.29 -13.28 -0.16
C LYS A 38 -11.80 -12.91 1.25
N ASP A 39 -10.56 -13.24 1.60
CA ASP A 39 -9.98 -13.01 2.92
C ASP A 39 -9.57 -11.54 3.11
N LYS A 40 -10.33 -10.84 3.96
CA LYS A 40 -10.08 -9.43 4.30
C LYS A 40 -8.82 -9.25 5.15
N THR A 41 -8.51 -10.22 6.02
CA THR A 41 -7.31 -10.20 6.87
C THR A 41 -6.07 -10.35 6.00
N ALA A 42 -6.09 -11.31 5.06
CA ALA A 42 -4.99 -11.52 4.13
C ALA A 42 -4.78 -10.31 3.19
N LYS A 43 -5.85 -9.65 2.72
CA LYS A 43 -5.73 -8.37 1.99
C LYS A 43 -5.08 -7.27 2.81
N THR A 44 -5.47 -7.15 4.08
CA THR A 44 -4.92 -6.13 4.97
C THR A 44 -3.44 -6.37 5.25
N ALA A 45 -3.05 -7.63 5.48
CA ALA A 45 -1.66 -8.03 5.63
C ALA A 45 -0.83 -7.73 4.37
N ALA A 46 -1.33 -8.13 3.19
CA ALA A 46 -0.70 -7.87 1.91
C ALA A 46 -0.45 -6.38 1.63
N TRP A 47 -1.44 -5.51 1.90
CA TRP A 47 -1.25 -4.07 1.74
C TRP A 47 -0.25 -3.51 2.75
N ARG A 48 -0.22 -4.01 3.99
CA ARG A 48 0.77 -3.59 4.99
C ARG A 48 2.19 -3.95 4.53
N GLU A 49 2.40 -5.15 4.02
CA GLU A 49 3.71 -5.55 3.46
C GLU A 49 4.14 -4.65 2.30
N ILE A 50 3.22 -4.33 1.38
CA ILE A 50 3.50 -3.40 0.27
C ILE A 50 3.88 -2.01 0.81
N CYS A 51 3.21 -1.52 1.87
CA CYS A 51 3.57 -0.25 2.48
C CYS A 51 5.00 -0.26 3.03
N ILE A 52 5.42 -1.35 3.69
CA ILE A 52 6.78 -1.53 4.23
C ILE A 52 7.82 -1.60 3.10
N ILE A 53 7.51 -2.32 2.00
CA ILE A 53 8.40 -2.41 0.83
C ILE A 53 8.64 -1.04 0.18
N LEU A 54 7.59 -0.22 0.09
CA LEU A 54 7.67 1.09 -0.58
C LEU A 54 8.17 2.21 0.33
N LYS A 55 8.20 1.96 1.63
CA LYS A 55 8.55 2.96 2.63
C LYS A 55 9.12 2.27 3.87
N GLU A 56 10.45 2.24 3.98
CA GLU A 56 11.17 1.52 5.02
C GLU A 56 10.81 2.00 6.44
N ASP A 57 10.57 3.30 6.61
CA ASP A 57 10.14 3.94 7.87
C ASP A 57 8.63 3.80 8.13
N PHE A 58 7.90 3.00 7.33
CA PHE A 58 6.44 2.90 7.46
C PHE A 58 6.00 2.47 8.86
N GLU A 59 6.72 1.56 9.51
CA GLU A 59 6.35 1.10 10.86
C GLU A 59 6.60 2.15 11.96
N GLU A 60 7.52 3.09 11.71
CA GLU A 60 7.86 4.18 12.61
C GLU A 60 6.90 5.37 12.48
N MET A 61 6.14 5.43 11.37
CA MET A 61 5.13 6.46 11.14
C MET A 61 3.99 6.38 12.16
N ASP A 62 3.45 7.55 12.52
CA ASP A 62 2.24 7.61 13.34
C ASP A 62 1.04 6.95 12.63
N GLN A 63 0.05 6.55 13.42
CA GLN A 63 -1.11 5.82 12.91
C GLN A 63 -1.88 6.59 11.82
N LYS A 64 -2.00 7.92 11.93
CA LYS A 64 -2.72 8.73 10.93
C LYS A 64 -1.96 8.76 9.61
N ASP A 65 -0.64 8.87 9.68
CA ASP A 65 0.22 8.89 8.50
C ASP A 65 0.28 7.53 7.81
N ARG A 66 0.34 6.43 8.57
CA ARG A 66 0.21 5.07 8.00
C ARG A 66 -1.11 4.87 7.27
N GLN A 67 -2.21 5.31 7.88
CA GLN A 67 -3.54 5.23 7.25
C GLN A 67 -3.63 6.11 6.01
N LEU A 68 -3.03 7.30 6.02
CA LEU A 68 -2.99 8.19 4.88
C LEU A 68 -2.19 7.57 3.72
N PHE A 69 -1.01 7.03 4.01
CA PHE A 69 -0.14 6.37 3.02
C PHE A 69 -0.81 5.15 2.39
N GLY A 70 -1.41 4.27 3.21
CA GLY A 70 -2.14 3.11 2.69
C GLY A 70 -3.32 3.50 1.79
N LYS A 71 -4.08 4.53 2.17
CA LYS A 71 -5.17 5.08 1.33
C LYS A 71 -4.65 5.72 0.05
N PHE A 72 -3.48 6.36 0.10
CA PHE A 72 -2.82 6.93 -1.07
C PHE A 72 -2.44 5.83 -2.08
N LEU A 73 -1.79 4.75 -1.61
CA LEU A 73 -1.41 3.62 -2.45
C LEU A 73 -2.61 2.94 -3.12
N LEU A 74 -3.69 2.72 -2.35
CA LEU A 74 -4.92 2.12 -2.87
C LEU A 74 -5.57 2.95 -3.98
N ARG A 75 -5.37 4.28 -4.00
CA ARG A 75 -5.89 5.17 -5.07
C ARG A 75 -5.00 5.22 -6.31
N LYS A 76 -3.76 4.75 -6.20
CA LYS A 76 -2.76 4.77 -7.29
C LYS A 76 -2.73 3.47 -8.09
N PHE A 77 -3.40 2.43 -7.61
CA PHE A 77 -3.64 1.17 -8.31
C PHE A 77 -5.12 1.07 -8.69
#